data_AF-A0A496QN75-F1
#
_entry.id   AF-A0A496QN75-F1
#
_cell.length_a   1.000
_cell.length_b   1.000
_cell.length_c   1.000
_cell.angle_alpha   90.00
_cell.angle_beta   90.00
_cell.angle_gamma   90.00
#
_symmetry.space_group_name_H-M   'P 1'
#
loop_
_entity.id
_entity.type
_entity.pdbx_description
1 polymer ?
#
loop_
_entity_poly.entity_id
_entity_poly.type
_entity_poly.pdbx_seq_one_letter_code
_entity_poly.pdbx_strand_id
1 'polypeptide(L)'
;KIEAGKIELDIVAFSLIQLFESIGKMFEPMALRKAILLNINTDESLPATVSGDPQRIKQIIINLISNALKFTESGKVEIRGRYNNGIAVITVSDTGTGIEESKKEEVFSPFQAGQ
;
A
#
# COMPACT_ATOMS: atom_id res chain seq x y z
N LYS A 1 13.02 -0.25 -15.33
CA LYS A 1 13.08 -1.22 -16.44
C LYS A 1 12.90 -2.60 -15.80
N ILE A 2 11.71 -3.19 -15.85
CA ILE A 2 11.49 -4.55 -15.34
C ILE A 2 11.93 -5.47 -16.48
N GLU A 3 13.07 -6.11 -16.31
CA GLU A 3 13.58 -7.08 -17.27
C GLU A 3 12.56 -8.21 -17.40
N ALA A 4 12.13 -8.46 -18.63
CA ALA A 4 11.29 -9.58 -18.99
C ALA A 4 12.08 -10.89 -18.79
N GLY A 5 12.12 -11.36 -17.55
CA GLY A 5 12.82 -12.57 -17.13
C GLY A 5 12.40 -12.94 -15.72
N LYS A 6 11.36 -13.78 -15.63
CA LYS A 6 10.82 -14.47 -14.44
C LYS A 6 11.11 -13.78 -13.10
N ILE A 7 10.17 -12.95 -12.63
CA ILE A 7 10.16 -12.57 -11.21
C ILE A 7 9.86 -13.85 -10.43
N GLU A 8 10.87 -14.40 -9.76
CA GLU A 8 10.69 -15.42 -8.75
C GLU A 8 10.18 -14.76 -7.48
N LEU A 9 9.08 -15.28 -6.93
CA LEU A 9 8.51 -14.83 -5.68
C LEU A 9 9.07 -15.70 -4.56
N ASP A 10 9.57 -15.06 -3.51
CA ASP A 10 10.00 -15.76 -2.29
C ASP A 10 8.79 -15.93 -1.36
N ILE A 11 8.06 -17.04 -1.53
CA ILE A 11 6.82 -17.30 -0.80
C ILE A 11 7.16 -17.86 0.59
N VAL A 12 6.95 -17.04 1.62
CA VAL A 12 7.17 -17.39 3.02
C VAL A 12 5.97 -17.04 3.88
N ALA A 13 5.83 -17.69 5.04
CA ALA A 13 4.86 -17.29 6.05
C ALA A 13 5.37 -16.05 6.79
N PHE A 14 4.56 -14.99 6.87
CA PHE A 14 4.92 -13.75 7.55
C PHE A 14 3.71 -13.08 8.20
N SER A 15 3.94 -12.19 9.18
CA SER A 15 2.88 -11.40 9.80
C SER A 15 2.57 -10.14 9.00
N LEU A 16 1.36 -10.06 8.47
CA LEU A 16 0.90 -8.89 7.73
C LEU A 16 0.74 -7.65 8.64
N ILE A 17 0.36 -7.88 9.91
CA ILE A 17 0.24 -6.82 10.93
C ILE A 17 1.60 -6.16 11.17
N GLN A 18 2.64 -6.96 11.44
CA GLN A 18 4.00 -6.43 11.64
C GLN A 18 4.52 -5.70 10.39
N LEU A 19 4.17 -6.17 9.20
CA LEU A 19 4.51 -5.49 7.96
C LEU A 19 3.85 -4.11 7.88
N PHE A 20 2.56 -4.01 8.20
CA PHE A 20 1.86 -2.72 8.23
C PHE A 20 2.45 -1.77 9.26
N GLU A 21 2.73 -2.24 10.49
CA GLU A 21 3.36 -1.43 11.53
C GLU A 21 4.73 -0.89 11.12
N SER A 22 5.56 -1.73 10.47
CA SER A 22 6.85 -1.33 9.92
C SER A 22 6.70 -0.20 8.90
N ILE A 23 5.70 -0.28 8.03
CA ILE A 23 5.44 0.73 7.00
C ILE A 23 4.85 1.99 7.63
N GLY A 24 3.95 1.86 8.61
CA GLY A 24 3.40 2.98 9.38
C GLY A 24 4.50 3.84 9.99
N LYS A 25 5.43 3.20 10.72
CA LYS A 25 6.60 3.87 11.31
C LYS A 25 7.47 4.58 10.28
N MET A 26 7.61 4.03 9.08
CA MET A 26 8.38 4.64 8.00
C MET A 26 7.73 5.95 7.51
N PHE A 27 6.40 6.01 7.44
CA PHE A 27 5.67 7.16 6.88
C PHE A 27 5.13 8.13 7.92
N GLU A 28 5.09 7.76 9.20
CA GLU A 28 4.64 8.60 10.32
C GLU A 28 5.29 10.00 10.31
N PRO A 29 6.62 10.17 10.16
CA PRO A 29 7.23 11.50 10.11
C PRO A 29 6.73 12.35 8.93
N MET A 30 6.43 11.73 7.79
CA MET A 30 5.94 12.45 6.62
C MET A 30 4.47 12.84 6.77
N ALA A 31 3.64 11.92 7.29
CA ALA A 31 2.24 12.17 7.59
C ALA A 31 2.09 13.30 8.62
N LEU A 32 2.89 13.28 9.69
CA LEU A 32 2.94 14.34 10.70
C LEU A 32 3.33 15.69 10.11
N ARG A 33 4.38 15.75 9.28
CA ARG A 33 4.79 17.01 8.61
C ARG A 33 3.69 17.59 7.72
N LYS A 34 2.88 16.73 7.09
CA LYS A 34 1.75 17.16 6.25
C LYS A 34 0.44 17.35 7.02
N ALA A 35 0.43 17.11 8.34
CA ALA A 35 -0.79 17.09 9.16
C ALA A 35 -1.88 16.15 8.61
N ILE A 36 -1.47 15.00 8.06
CA ILE A 36 -2.36 13.94 7.56
C ILE A 36 -2.40 12.82 8.58
N LEU A 37 -3.60 12.32 8.88
CA LEU A 37 -3.77 11.14 9.74
C LEU A 37 -3.38 9.88 8.96
N LEU A 38 -2.42 9.11 9.49
CA LEU A 38 -2.07 7.80 8.95
C LEU A 38 -2.62 6.71 9.86
N ASN A 39 -3.64 5.99 9.37
CA ASN A 39 -4.30 4.94 10.12
C ASN A 39 -3.91 3.56 9.61
N ILE A 40 -3.74 2.62 10.54
CA ILE A 40 -3.61 1.19 10.25
C ILE A 40 -4.79 0.51 10.92
N ASN A 41 -5.58 -0.22 10.13
CA ASN A 41 -6.74 -0.94 10.59
C ASN A 41 -6.66 -2.39 10.12
N THR A 42 -6.86 -3.34 11.02
CA THR A 42 -6.85 -4.77 10.67
C THR A 42 -8.07 -5.42 11.27
N ASP A 43 -8.84 -6.10 10.44
CA ASP A 43 -10.01 -6.84 10.91
C ASP A 43 -9.55 -8.05 11.76
N GLU A 44 -10.34 -8.40 12.79
CA GLU A 44 -10.07 -9.55 13.66
C GLU A 44 -10.01 -10.89 12.90
N SER A 45 -10.58 -10.94 11.68
CA SER A 45 -10.51 -12.11 10.80
C SER A 45 -9.12 -12.35 10.20
N LEU A 46 -8.20 -11.39 10.31
CA LEU A 46 -6.86 -11.50 9.74
C LEU A 46 -6.04 -12.55 10.51
N PRO A 47 -5.53 -13.60 9.85
CA PRO A 47 -4.72 -14.61 10.53
C PRO A 47 -3.39 -14.01 11.00
N ALA A 48 -2.80 -14.62 12.02
CA ALA A 48 -1.51 -14.20 12.58
C ALA A 48 -0.39 -14.16 11.51
N THR A 49 -0.45 -15.08 10.55
CA THR A 49 0.45 -15.15 9.41
C THR A 49 -0.30 -15.39 8.10
N VAL A 50 0.26 -14.88 7.01
CA VAL A 50 -0.17 -15.12 5.62
C VAL A 50 1.02 -15.65 4.82
N SER A 51 0.76 -16.32 3.70
CA SER A 51 1.80 -16.82 2.79
C SER A 51 1.95 -15.89 1.60
N GLY A 52 3.17 -15.43 1.31
CA GLY A 52 3.47 -14.54 0.18
C GLY A 52 4.90 -14.03 0.21
N ASP A 53 5.23 -13.10 -0.70
CA ASP A 53 6.53 -12.42 -0.71
C ASP A 53 6.43 -11.08 0.06
N PRO A 54 6.91 -11.01 1.32
CA PRO A 54 6.76 -9.82 2.14
C PRO A 54 7.50 -8.62 1.57
N GLN A 55 8.61 -8.81 0.84
CA GLN A 55 9.38 -7.69 0.29
C GLN A 55 8.64 -7.05 -0.89
N ARG A 56 8.08 -7.87 -1.79
CA ARG A 56 7.27 -7.38 -2.90
C ARG A 56 5.99 -6.71 -2.42
N ILE A 57 5.30 -7.32 -1.45
CA ILE A 57 4.09 -6.74 -0.85
C ILE A 57 4.42 -5.41 -0.15
N LYS A 58 5.52 -5.34 0.61
CA LYS A 58 6.02 -4.10 1.22
C LYS A 58 6.21 -3.01 0.17
N GLN A 59 6.87 -3.31 -0.94
CA GLN A 59 7.13 -2.34 -2.01
C GLN A 59 5.82 -1.82 -2.63
N ILE A 60 4.85 -2.70 -2.86
CA ILE A 60 3.52 -2.32 -3.37
C ILE A 60 2.87 -1.32 -2.42
N ILE A 61 2.82 -1.64 -1.13
CA ILE A 61 2.17 -0.78 -0.12
C ILE A 61 2.91 0.56 0.01
N ILE A 62 4.25 0.56 0.02
CA ILE A 62 5.07 1.79 0.04
C ILE A 62 4.72 2.70 -1.14
N ASN A 63 4.61 2.16 -2.35
CA ASN A 63 4.26 2.94 -3.53
C ASN A 63 2.86 3.54 -3.42
N LEU A 64 1.89 2.76 -2.95
CA LEU A 64 0.52 3.23 -2.77
C LEU A 64 0.42 4.33 -1.70
N ILE A 65 1.07 4.17 -0.55
CA ILE A 65 1.06 5.18 0.53
C ILE A 65 1.80 6.43 0.10
N SER A 66 2.93 6.29 -0.61
CA SER A 66 3.65 7.45 -1.12
C SER A 66 2.78 8.28 -2.06
N ASN A 67 2.03 7.62 -2.96
CA ASN A 67 1.06 8.30 -3.83
C ASN A 67 -0.07 8.94 -3.02
N ALA A 68 -0.69 8.20 -2.10
CA ALA A 68 -1.76 8.70 -1.23
C ALA A 68 -1.33 9.96 -0.46
N LEU A 69 -0.18 9.92 0.20
CA LEU A 69 0.37 11.05 0.93
C LEU A 69 0.82 12.18 0.00
N LYS A 70 1.23 11.91 -1.24
CA LYS A 70 1.54 12.94 -2.24
C LYS A 70 0.30 13.76 -2.61
N PHE A 71 -0.82 13.09 -2.91
CA PHE A 71 -2.04 13.70 -3.44
C PHE A 71 -3.10 14.05 -2.39
N THR A 72 -2.85 13.74 -1.11
CA THR A 72 -3.65 14.24 0.01
C THR A 72 -3.00 15.51 0.57
N GLU A 73 -3.75 16.61 0.60
CA GLU A 73 -3.31 17.87 1.22
C GLU A 73 -3.73 17.96 2.69
N SER A 74 -4.92 17.44 3.01
CA SER A 74 -5.45 17.33 4.37
C SER A 74 -6.38 16.12 4.47
N GLY A 75 -6.58 15.61 5.69
CA GLY A 75 -7.45 14.46 5.95
C GLY A 75 -6.67 13.22 6.36
N LYS A 76 -6.93 12.07 5.73
CA LYS A 76 -6.36 10.79 6.17
C LYS A 76 -5.93 9.87 5.03
N VAL A 77 -4.94 9.03 5.34
CA VAL A 77 -4.56 7.84 4.58
C VAL A 77 -4.73 6.64 5.50
N GLU A 78 -5.35 5.58 5.01
CA GLU A 78 -5.64 4.36 5.78
C GLU A 78 -5.09 3.13 5.07
N ILE A 79 -4.37 2.29 5.81
CA ILE A 79 -4.04 0.91 5.41
C ILE A 79 -5.03 -0.01 6.11
N ARG A 80 -5.76 -0.82 5.34
CA ARG A 80 -6.67 -1.83 5.88
C ARG A 80 -6.29 -3.24 5.45
N GLY A 81 -6.18 -4.15 6.42
CA GLY A 81 -6.05 -5.59 6.18
C GLY A 81 -7.32 -6.34 6.54
N ARG A 82 -7.79 -7.20 5.65
CA ARG A 82 -8.91 -8.12 5.90
C ARG A 82 -8.58 -9.51 5.39
N TYR A 83 -9.26 -10.52 5.91
CA TYR A 83 -9.20 -11.87 5.37
C TYR A 83 -10.57 -12.30 4.85
N ASN A 84 -10.61 -12.74 3.60
CA ASN A 84 -11.84 -13.19 2.96
C ASN A 84 -11.54 -14.37 2.04
N ASN A 85 -12.30 -15.46 2.17
CA ASN A 85 -12.22 -16.65 1.32
C ASN A 85 -10.79 -17.18 1.10
N GLY A 86 -10.00 -17.27 2.18
CA GLY A 86 -8.64 -17.78 2.10
C GLY A 86 -7.57 -16.76 1.67
N ILE A 87 -7.97 -15.52 1.36
CA ILE A 87 -7.11 -14.48 0.78
C ILE A 87 -7.03 -13.28 1.71
N ALA A 88 -5.82 -12.78 1.93
CA ALA A 88 -5.60 -11.49 2.57
C ALA A 88 -5.84 -10.36 1.57
N VAL A 89 -6.77 -9.46 1.89
CA VAL A 89 -7.10 -8.27 1.10
C VAL A 89 -6.51 -7.06 1.78
N ILE A 90 -5.64 -6.35 1.06
CA ILE A 90 -4.97 -5.13 1.52
C ILE A 90 -5.59 -3.97 0.76
N THR A 91 -6.05 -2.95 1.48
CA THR A 91 -6.59 -1.72 0.89
C THR A 91 -5.78 -0.53 1.39
N VAL A 92 -5.38 0.36 0.49
CA VAL A 92 -4.85 1.68 0.83
C VAL A 92 -5.86 2.71 0.33
N SER A 93 -6.38 3.53 1.23
CA SER A 93 -7.39 4.54 0.94
C SER A 93 -6.91 5.90 1.37
N ASP A 94 -7.25 6.95 0.62
CA ASP A 94 -6.93 8.33 0.97
C ASP A 94 -8.12 9.27 0.73
N THR A 95 -8.02 10.48 1.28
CA THR A 95 -9.01 11.54 1.12
C THR A 95 -8.50 12.68 0.24
N GLY A 96 -7.58 12.38 -0.67
CA GLY A 96 -7.00 13.36 -1.59
C GLY A 96 -7.97 13.80 -2.68
N THR A 97 -7.43 14.47 -3.70
CA THR A 97 -8.21 15.08 -4.79
C THR A 97 -8.92 14.08 -5.69
N GLY A 98 -8.66 12.78 -5.52
CA GLY A 98 -9.18 11.74 -6.39
C GLY A 98 -8.48 11.69 -7.74
N ILE A 99 -8.94 10.76 -8.58
CA ILE A 99 -8.44 10.55 -9.94
C ILE A 99 -9.61 10.77 -10.89
N GLU A 100 -9.42 11.65 -11.86
CA GLU A 100 -10.36 11.88 -12.96
C GLU A 100 -10.73 10.55 -13.65
N GLU A 101 -12.01 10.36 -14.00
CA GLU A 101 -12.50 9.09 -14.53
C GLU A 101 -11.72 8.65 -15.78
N SER A 102 -11.45 9.61 -16.66
CA SER A 102 -10.67 9.41 -17.90
C SER A 102 -9.23 8.95 -17.67
N LYS A 103 -8.69 9.14 -16.47
CA LYS A 103 -7.32 8.77 -16.11
C LYS A 103 -7.21 7.46 -15.35
N LYS A 104 -8.33 6.87 -14.90
CA LYS A 104 -8.32 5.62 -14.12
C LYS A 104 -7.73 4.44 -14.88
N GLU A 105 -7.96 4.34 -16.19
CA GLU A 105 -7.39 3.25 -17.01
C GLU A 105 -5.88 3.40 -17.18
N GLU A 106 -5.36 4.63 -17.09
CA GLU A 106 -3.95 4.94 -17.32
C GLU A 106 -3.09 4.80 -16.04
N VAL A 107 -3.67 4.73 -14.84
CA VAL A 107 -2.91 4.80 -13.56
C VAL A 107 -1.93 3.65 -13.37
N PHE A 108 -2.14 2.52 -14.04
CA PHE A 108 -1.25 1.35 -14.01
C PHE A 108 -0.35 1.27 -15.25
N SER A 109 -0.45 2.22 -16.18
CA SER A 109 0.51 2.30 -17.28
C SER A 109 1.91 2.52 -16.73
N PRO A 110 2.96 1.96 -17.37
CA PRO A 110 4.33 2.24 -16.99
C PRO A 110 4.53 3.74 -16.84
N PHE A 111 5.12 4.16 -15.72
CA PHE A 111 5.37 5.57 -15.47
C PHE A 111 6.12 6.15 -16.66
N GLN A 112 5.43 6.93 -17.49
CA GLN A 112 6.07 7.78 -18.47
C GLN A 112 6.65 8.91 -17.65
N ALA A 113 7.94 8.79 -17.30
CA ALA A 113 8.67 9.93 -16.78
C ALA A 113 8.63 11.00 -17.88
N GLY A 114 7.70 11.94 -17.73
CA GLY A 114 7.69 13.17 -18.51
C GLY A 114 9.00 13.91 -18.24
N GLN A 115 9.50 14.56 -19.29
CA GLN A 115 10.60 15.51 -19.27
C GLN A 115 10.43 16.59 -18.20
#